data_AF-A0AAP4N1Z3-F1
#
_entry.id   AF-A0AAP4N1Z3-F1
#
_cell.length_a   1.000
_cell.length_b   1.000
_cell.length_c   1.000
_cell.angle_alpha   90.00
_cell.angle_beta   90.00
_cell.angle_gamma   90.00
#
_symmetry.space_group_name_H-M   'P 1'
#
loop_
_entity.id
_entity.type
_entity.pdbx_description
1 polymer ?
#
loop_
_entity_poly.entity_id
_entity_poly.type
_entity_poly.pdbx_seq_one_letter_code
_entity_poly.pdbx_strand_id
1 'polypeptide(L)'
;MTQSVHGHEVMEMMLAQGGQFTRASLKQAIDARFGADARFHTCSASEMDADALIAFLAQRGKFIESEQGFQTHADKICNHG
;
A
#
# COMPACT_ATOMS: atom_id res chain seq x y z
N MET A 1 -8.47 20.99 1.74
CA MET A 1 -7.78 20.00 2.62
C MET A 1 -7.44 18.80 1.74
N THR A 2 -6.21 18.73 1.25
CA THR A 2 -5.76 17.60 0.42
C THR A 2 -5.49 16.41 1.35
N GLN A 3 -6.50 15.54 1.49
CA GLN A 3 -6.40 14.30 2.25
C GLN A 3 -5.54 13.31 1.45
N SER A 4 -4.23 13.49 1.52
CA SER A 4 -3.28 12.51 1.00
C SER A 4 -3.34 11.28 1.90
N VAL A 5 -3.61 10.11 1.33
CA VAL A 5 -3.68 8.85 2.06
C VAL A 5 -2.27 8.46 2.49
N HIS A 6 -2.09 8.11 3.76
CA HIS A 6 -0.77 7.65 4.20
C HIS A 6 -0.57 6.20 3.77
N GLY A 7 0.64 5.83 3.32
CA GLY A 7 0.94 4.46 2.89
C GLY A 7 0.67 3.39 3.97
N HIS A 8 0.59 3.80 5.25
CA HIS A 8 0.13 2.94 6.35
C HIS A 8 -1.34 2.54 6.27
N GLU A 9 -2.24 3.41 5.80
CA GLU A 9 -3.67 3.05 5.65
C GLU A 9 -3.86 1.92 4.64
N VAL A 10 -3.04 1.89 3.59
CA VAL A 10 -3.03 0.79 2.61
C VAL A 10 -2.53 -0.50 3.24
N MET A 11 -1.50 -0.43 4.10
CA MET A 11 -1.02 -1.60 4.86
C MET A 11 -2.08 -2.12 5.85
N GLU A 12 -2.79 -1.23 6.56
CA GLU A 12 -3.91 -1.60 7.43
C GLU A 12 -5.06 -2.25 6.65
N MET A 13 -5.40 -1.72 5.48
CA MET A 13 -6.38 -2.33 4.57
C MET A 13 -5.95 -3.76 4.18
N MET A 14 -4.69 -3.94 3.79
CA MET A 14 -4.17 -5.26 3.44
C MET A 14 -4.22 -6.23 4.62
N LEU A 15 -3.95 -5.78 5.85
CA LEU A 15 -4.07 -6.60 7.06
C LEU A 15 -5.52 -6.95 7.38
N ALA A 16 -6.42 -5.98 7.26
CA ALA A 16 -7.85 -6.16 7.53
C ALA A 16 -8.51 -7.11 6.53
N GLN A 17 -8.13 -7.03 5.25
CA GLN A 17 -8.59 -7.97 4.23
C GLN A 17 -7.91 -9.34 4.38
N GLY A 18 -6.65 -9.37 4.82
CA GLY A 18 -5.85 -10.58 4.95
C GLY A 18 -5.55 -11.23 3.60
N GLY A 19 -4.50 -12.05 3.56
CA GLY A 19 -4.14 -12.82 2.37
C GLY A 19 -3.07 -12.17 1.50
N GLN A 20 -2.96 -12.67 0.27
CA GLN A 20 -1.93 -12.32 -0.69
C GLN A 20 -2.54 -11.48 -1.82
N PHE A 21 -1.96 -10.33 -2.12
CA PHE A 21 -2.44 -9.45 -3.20
C PHE A 21 -1.45 -9.43 -4.35
N THR A 22 -1.87 -9.53 -5.60
CA THR A 22 -0.95 -9.22 -6.71
C THR A 22 -0.89 -7.71 -6.94
N ARG A 23 0.03 -7.21 -7.80
CA ARG A 23 0.06 -5.78 -8.19
C ARG A 23 -1.26 -5.31 -8.77
N ALA A 24 -1.91 -6.15 -9.57
CA ALA A 24 -3.24 -5.86 -10.10
C ALA A 24 -4.30 -5.85 -8.98
N SER A 25 -4.38 -6.90 -8.16
CA SER A 25 -5.38 -6.98 -7.08
C SER A 25 -5.20 -5.89 -6.03
N LEU A 26 -3.96 -5.56 -5.67
CA LEU A 26 -3.67 -4.50 -4.71
C LEU A 26 -4.06 -3.14 -5.27
N LYS A 27 -3.73 -2.85 -6.53
CA LYS A 27 -4.16 -1.62 -7.19
C LYS A 27 -5.68 -1.50 -7.21
N GLN A 28 -6.39 -2.58 -7.58
CA GLN A 28 -7.85 -2.60 -7.57
C GLN A 28 -8.44 -2.43 -6.17
N ALA A 29 -7.85 -3.06 -5.15
CA ALA A 29 -8.30 -2.91 -3.77
C ALA A 29 -8.09 -1.47 -3.26
N ILE A 30 -6.93 -0.87 -3.59
CA ILE A 30 -6.63 0.53 -3.28
C ILE A 30 -7.63 1.46 -3.98
N ASP A 31 -7.87 1.26 -5.28
CA ASP A 31 -8.83 2.03 -6.07
C ASP A 31 -10.26 1.93 -5.52
N ALA A 32 -10.69 0.73 -5.14
CA ALA A 32 -12.01 0.50 -4.57
C ALA A 32 -12.16 1.06 -3.13
N ARG A 33 -11.07 1.11 -2.36
CA ARG A 33 -11.08 1.55 -0.95
C ARG A 33 -10.89 3.05 -0.81
N PHE A 34 -9.93 3.61 -1.54
CA PHE A 34 -9.48 4.99 -1.43
C PHE A 34 -9.93 5.85 -2.62
N GLY A 35 -10.21 5.23 -3.77
CA GLY A 35 -10.57 5.90 -5.01
C GLY A 35 -9.42 5.88 -6.04
N ALA A 36 -9.79 5.82 -7.32
CA ALA A 36 -8.83 5.86 -8.44
C ALA A 36 -7.95 7.12 -8.47
N ASP A 37 -8.49 8.23 -7.95
CA ASP A 37 -7.81 9.54 -7.90
C ASP A 37 -7.09 9.78 -6.55
N ALA A 38 -7.06 8.76 -5.67
CA ALA A 38 -6.41 8.89 -4.38
C ALA A 38 -4.90 9.13 -4.53
N ARG A 39 -4.43 10.17 -3.85
CA ARG A 39 -2.99 10.49 -3.75
C ARG A 39 -2.44 9.89 -2.48
N PHE A 40 -1.32 9.19 -2.61
CA PHE A 40 -0.63 8.53 -1.52
C PHE A 40 0.65 9.27 -1.16
N HIS A 41 0.98 9.24 0.13
CA HIS A 41 2.25 9.72 0.63
C HIS A 41 2.82 8.74 1.66
N THR A 42 4.13 8.73 1.77
CA THR A 42 4.92 7.95 2.71
C THR A 42 5.92 8.89 3.36
N CYS A 43 6.54 8.46 4.47
CA CYS A 43 7.51 9.27 5.20
C CYS A 43 8.71 9.78 4.35
N SER A 44 8.95 9.21 3.17
CA SER A 44 10.07 9.58 2.30
C SER A 44 9.65 10.06 0.90
N ALA A 45 8.38 9.91 0.51
CA ALA A 45 7.89 10.26 -0.82
C ALA A 45 6.40 10.64 -0.75
N SER A 46 5.98 11.67 -1.50
CA SER A 46 4.62 12.21 -1.50
C SER A 46 4.04 12.26 -2.92
N GLU A 47 2.72 12.50 -3.03
CA GLU A 47 2.00 12.69 -4.31
C GLU A 47 2.02 11.48 -5.26
N MET A 48 2.17 10.28 -4.71
CA MET A 48 2.22 9.03 -5.46
C MET A 48 0.81 8.53 -5.79
N ASP A 49 0.63 7.99 -6.99
CA ASP A 49 -0.58 7.22 -7.34
C ASP A 49 -0.49 5.78 -6.80
N ALA A 50 -1.59 5.03 -6.86
CA ALA A 50 -1.64 3.64 -6.38
C ALA A 50 -0.50 2.78 -6.95
N ASP A 51 -0.17 2.92 -8.23
CA ASP A 51 0.92 2.15 -8.85
C ASP A 51 2.31 2.53 -8.32
N ALA A 52 2.56 3.83 -8.14
CA ALA A 52 3.82 4.34 -7.59
C ALA A 52 3.99 3.89 -6.13
N LEU A 53 2.91 3.91 -5.34
CA LEU A 53 2.92 3.38 -3.98
C LEU A 53 3.27 1.88 -3.98
N ILE A 54 2.63 1.07 -4.83
CA ILE A 54 2.90 -0.38 -4.90
C ILE A 54 4.35 -0.64 -5.29
N ALA A 55 4.87 0.09 -6.29
CA ALA A 55 6.27 -0.02 -6.71
C ALA A 55 7.25 0.41 -5.61
N PHE A 56 6.92 1.44 -4.83
CA PHE A 56 7.73 1.89 -3.69
C PHE A 56 7.76 0.84 -2.57
N LEU A 57 6.61 0.25 -2.27
CA LEU A 57 6.45 -0.78 -1.27
C LEU A 57 7.18 -2.09 -1.66
N ALA A 58 7.12 -2.47 -2.93
CA ALA A 58 7.89 -3.57 -3.51
C ALA A 58 9.40 -3.33 -3.38
N GLN A 59 9.88 -2.13 -3.76
CA GLN A 59 11.31 -1.77 -3.66
C GLN A 59 11.84 -1.78 -2.22
N ARG A 60 11.04 -1.42 -1.21
CA ARG A 60 11.49 -1.46 0.19
C ARG A 60 11.58 -2.89 0.76
N GLY A 61 11.26 -3.93 0.00
CA GLY A 61 11.27 -5.30 0.49
C GLY A 61 10.27 -5.53 1.65
N LYS A 62 9.27 -4.66 1.76
CA LYS A 62 8.12 -4.87 2.67
C LYS A 62 7.12 -5.86 2.08
N PHE A 63 7.29 -6.18 0.79
CA PHE A 63 6.45 -7.03 -0.03
C PHE A 63 7.35 -8.12 -0.60
N ILE A 64 7.02 -9.38 -0.35
CA ILE A 64 7.69 -10.49 -1.02
C ILE A 64 6.93 -10.75 -2.31
N GLU A 65 7.53 -10.45 -3.47
CA GLU A 65 7.03 -10.95 -4.76
C GLU A 65 7.29 -12.45 -4.81
N SER A 66 6.31 -13.23 -4.37
CA SER A 66 6.21 -14.66 -4.70
C SER A 66 5.12 -14.86 -5.75
N GLU A 67 5.11 -15.99 -6.45
CA GLU A 67 4.00 -16.41 -7.35
C GLU A 67 2.61 -16.36 -6.69
N GLN A 68 2.60 -16.35 -5.36
CA GLN A 68 1.44 -16.30 -4.48
C GLN A 68 0.94 -14.87 -4.22
N GLY A 69 1.77 -13.84 -4.42
CA GLY A 69 1.42 -12.42 -4.24
C GLY A 69 2.01 -11.79 -2.98
N PHE A 70 1.62 -10.54 -2.75
CA PHE A 70 2.08 -9.64 -1.71
C PHE A 70 1.42 -9.91 -0.36
N GLN A 71 2.21 -10.15 0.67
CA GLN A 71 1.76 -10.15 2.07
C GLN A 71 2.31 -8.92 2.82
N THR A 72 1.44 -8.23 3.55
CA THR A 72 1.82 -7.23 4.55
C THR A 72 1.81 -7.89 5.92
N HIS A 73 2.87 -7.72 6.70
CA HIS A 73 2.92 -8.13 8.10
C HIS A 73 2.71 -6.91 9.00
N ALA A 74 1.87 -7.04 10.03
CA ALA A 74 1.63 -5.98 11.02
C ALA A 74 2.92 -5.49 11.67
N ASP A 75 3.92 -6.38 11.79
CA ASP A 75 5.26 -6.10 12.32
C ASP A 75 6.07 -5.06 11.48
N LYS A 76 5.68 -4.82 10.22
CA LYS A 76 6.32 -3.86 9.30
C LYS A 76 5.65 -2.48 9.27
N ILE A 77 4.55 -2.27 10.00
CA ILE A 77 3.93 -0.96 10.15
C ILE A 77 4.79 -0.17 11.14
N CYS A 78 5.51 0.82 10.64
CA CYS A 78 6.37 1.63 11.50
C CYS A 78 5.48 2.56 12.31
N ASN A 79 5.38 2.31 13.61
CA ASN A 79 4.75 3.22 14.57
C ASN A 79 5.68 4.42 14.79
N HIS A 80 5.72 5.34 13.82
CA HIS A 80 6.38 6.63 14.01
C HIS A 80 5.32 7.61 14.51
N GLY A 81 5.32 7.81 15.83
CA GLY A 81 4.58 8.89 16.49
C GLY A 81 5.15 10.27 16.18
#